data_AF-A0A5D2UIT6-F1
#
_entry.id   AF-A0A5D2UIT6-F1
#
_cell.length_a   1.000
_cell.length_b   1.000
_cell.length_c   1.000
_cell.angle_alpha   90.00
_cell.angle_beta   90.00
_cell.angle_gamma   90.00
#
_symmetry.space_group_name_H-M   'P 1'
#
loop_
_entity.id
_entity.type
_entity.pdbx_description
1 polymer ?
#
loop_
_entity_poly.entity_id
_entity_poly.type
_entity_poly.pdbx_seq_one_letter_code
_entity_poly.pdbx_strand_id
1 'polypeptide(L)'
;MLHRRLISESRAIIRYYAEKYKSQGTDLLGKTVEEMGQVENWLEVEAHNFNPPIYALTLHLMFASKMGFPPDENLIKESEEKLGKVLDIYEERLSKNKYLAGDFFSLADLSHLPFTQYFVGQMGKEYMITSRKHVSAWWDDISSRPSWQKVLQLYAPPF
;
A
#
# COMPACT_ATOMS: atom_id res chain seq x y z
N MET A 1 -19.26 -21.77 24.51
CA MET A 1 -19.27 -21.39 23.07
C MET A 1 -18.27 -20.27 22.86
N LEU A 2 -17.10 -20.54 22.27
CA LEU A 2 -16.21 -19.48 21.80
C LEU A 2 -16.92 -18.74 20.66
N HIS A 3 -17.34 -17.50 20.89
CA HIS A 3 -17.79 -16.64 19.80
C HIS A 3 -16.61 -16.51 18.82
N ARG A 4 -16.78 -16.96 17.58
CA ARG A 4 -15.86 -16.61 16.49
C ARG A 4 -15.85 -15.08 16.42
N ARG A 5 -14.78 -14.45 16.92
CA ARG A 5 -14.59 -13.01 16.76
C ARG A 5 -14.26 -12.77 15.29
N LEU A 6 -15.26 -12.35 14.52
CA LEU A 6 -15.09 -11.91 13.15
C LEU A 6 -14.40 -10.55 13.19
N ILE A 7 -13.26 -10.44 12.52
CA ILE A 7 -12.58 -9.16 12.27
C ILE A 7 -12.75 -8.89 10.76
N SER A 8 -13.40 -7.78 10.43
CA SER A 8 -13.46 -7.21 9.08
C SER A 8 -12.51 -6.01 8.98
N GLU A 9 -12.33 -5.45 7.79
CA GLU A 9 -11.28 -4.46 7.45
C GLU A 9 -9.88 -5.05 7.33
N SER A 10 -9.29 -4.94 6.13
CA SER A 10 -7.96 -5.49 5.84
C SER A 10 -6.89 -4.95 6.80
N ARG A 11 -6.93 -3.63 7.10
CA ARG A 11 -6.00 -2.97 8.02
C ARG A 11 -6.16 -3.43 9.46
N ALA A 12 -7.38 -3.72 9.90
CA ALA A 12 -7.61 -4.28 11.24
C ALA A 12 -7.14 -5.74 11.34
N ILE A 13 -7.34 -6.52 10.27
CA ILE A 13 -6.88 -7.90 10.18
C ILE A 13 -5.35 -7.97 10.23
N ILE A 14 -4.63 -7.14 9.46
CA ILE A 14 -3.15 -7.14 9.49
C ILE A 14 -2.59 -6.68 10.84
N ARG A 15 -3.23 -5.69 11.51
CA ARG A 15 -2.85 -5.28 12.87
C ARG A 15 -3.01 -6.43 13.87
N TYR A 16 -4.13 -7.14 13.80
CA TYR A 16 -4.36 -8.32 14.65
C TYR A 16 -3.31 -9.41 14.43
N TYR A 17 -2.96 -9.72 13.19
CA TYR A 17 -1.95 -10.74 12.91
C TYR A 17 -0.54 -10.31 13.32
N ALA A 18 -0.18 -9.04 13.08
CA ALA A 18 1.12 -8.50 13.49
C ALA A 18 1.30 -8.54 15.01
N GLU A 19 0.26 -8.20 15.77
CA GLU A 19 0.30 -8.25 17.24
C GLU A 19 0.26 -9.69 17.75
N LYS A 20 -0.67 -10.52 17.26
CA LYS A 20 -0.85 -11.91 17.71
C LYS A 20 0.40 -12.76 17.50
N TYR A 21 1.13 -12.51 16.42
CA TYR A 21 2.33 -13.24 16.04
C TYR A 21 3.60 -12.40 16.15
N LYS A 22 3.60 -11.35 16.98
CA LYS A 22 4.73 -10.42 17.13
C LYS A 22 6.08 -11.10 17.43
N SER A 23 6.06 -12.24 18.13
CA SER A 23 7.25 -13.03 18.45
C SER A 23 7.70 -13.99 17.33
N GLN A 24 7.07 -13.96 16.16
CA GLN A 24 7.35 -14.86 15.04
C GLN A 24 7.59 -14.08 13.75
N GLY A 25 8.74 -14.30 13.11
CA GLY A 25 9.08 -13.65 11.84
C GLY A 25 9.50 -12.19 12.01
N THR A 26 9.21 -11.37 10.99
CA THR A 26 9.53 -9.94 11.00
C THR A 26 8.53 -9.19 11.89
N ASP A 27 9.03 -8.38 12.83
CA ASP A 27 8.19 -7.46 13.59
C ASP A 27 7.73 -6.33 12.66
N LEU A 28 6.42 -6.21 12.45
CA LEU A 28 5.80 -5.25 11.53
C LEU A 28 5.23 -4.01 12.25
N LEU A 29 5.29 -3.98 13.58
CA LEU A 29 4.77 -2.89 14.42
C LEU A 29 5.89 -2.05 15.04
N GLY A 30 7.13 -2.55 15.03
CA GLY A 30 8.23 -1.93 15.74
C GLY A 30 8.36 -2.42 17.18
N LYS A 31 9.53 -2.15 17.74
CA LYS A 31 9.98 -2.61 19.06
C LYS A 31 9.62 -1.63 20.17
N THR A 32 9.49 -0.35 19.85
CA THR A 32 9.13 0.71 20.81
C THR A 32 7.73 1.27 20.56
N VAL A 33 7.18 1.97 21.55
CA VAL A 33 5.87 2.64 21.39
C VAL A 33 5.97 3.78 20.38
N GLU A 34 7.13 4.44 20.31
CA GLU A 34 7.44 5.50 19.36
C GLU A 34 7.46 4.96 17.91
N GLU A 35 8.11 3.83 17.68
CA GLU A 35 8.12 3.14 16.38
C GLU A 35 6.70 2.69 15.99
N MET A 36 5.96 2.11 16.92
CA MET A 36 4.55 1.73 16.69
C MET A 36 3.68 2.95 16.35
N GLY A 37 3.91 4.09 17.02
CA GLY A 37 3.25 5.35 16.69
C GLY A 37 3.55 5.82 15.26
N GLN A 38 4.78 5.64 14.76
CA GLN A 38 5.12 5.93 13.36
C GLN A 38 4.43 4.96 12.39
N VAL A 39 4.40 3.67 12.70
CA VAL A 39 3.70 2.66 11.87
C VAL A 39 2.21 3.01 11.76
N GLU A 40 1.56 3.30 12.88
CA GLU A 40 0.14 3.66 12.89
C GLU A 40 -0.12 4.96 12.13
N ASN A 41 0.72 5.98 12.33
CA ASN A 41 0.59 7.24 11.58
C ASN A 41 0.65 7.00 10.06
N TRP A 42 1.61 6.22 9.56
CA TRP A 42 1.74 5.99 8.12
C TRP A 42 0.72 5.01 7.55
N LEU A 43 0.18 4.08 8.36
CA LEU A 43 -1.00 3.31 8.02
C LEU A 43 -2.23 4.21 7.83
N GLU A 44 -2.42 5.22 8.69
CA GLU A 44 -3.52 6.18 8.55
C GLU A 44 -3.30 7.11 7.35
N VAL A 45 -2.06 7.52 7.07
CA VAL A 45 -1.71 8.27 5.85
C VAL A 45 -2.05 7.44 4.61
N GLU A 46 -1.70 6.16 4.58
CA GLU A 46 -2.06 5.26 3.48
C GLU A 46 -3.58 5.18 3.33
N ALA A 47 -4.31 4.89 4.40
CA ALA A 47 -5.76 4.72 4.37
C ALA A 47 -6.51 5.97 3.88
N HIS A 48 -6.05 7.17 4.25
CA HIS A 48 -6.80 8.41 4.03
C HIS A 48 -6.28 9.27 2.87
N ASN A 49 -5.02 9.11 2.47
CA ASN A 49 -4.41 9.98 1.44
C ASN A 49 -3.96 9.20 0.22
N PHE A 50 -3.38 8.01 0.40
CA PHE A 50 -2.92 7.18 -0.72
C PHE A 50 -4.05 6.34 -1.31
N ASN A 51 -4.80 5.65 -0.44
CA ASN A 51 -5.80 4.66 -0.83
C ASN A 51 -6.96 5.26 -1.64
N PRO A 52 -7.57 6.41 -1.27
CA PRO A 52 -8.72 6.92 -1.99
C PRO A 52 -8.45 7.21 -3.47
N PRO A 53 -7.39 7.97 -3.87
CA PRO A 53 -7.13 8.22 -5.28
C PRO A 53 -6.69 6.96 -6.05
N ILE A 54 -5.84 6.09 -5.47
CA ILE A 54 -5.40 4.88 -6.19
C ILE A 54 -6.54 3.86 -6.34
N TYR A 55 -7.47 3.80 -5.39
CA TYR A 55 -8.67 2.98 -5.48
C TYR A 55 -9.61 3.47 -6.59
N ALA A 56 -9.81 4.79 -6.70
CA ALA A 56 -10.57 5.38 -7.80
C ALA A 56 -9.93 5.03 -9.16
N LEU A 57 -8.61 5.16 -9.28
CA LEU A 57 -7.89 4.74 -10.50
C LEU A 57 -8.08 3.26 -10.79
N THR A 58 -7.97 2.41 -9.77
CA THR A 58 -8.18 0.96 -9.91
C THR A 58 -9.58 0.67 -10.45
N LEU A 59 -10.62 1.27 -9.88
CA LEU A 59 -12.00 1.09 -10.34
C LEU A 59 -12.17 1.52 -11.80
N HIS A 60 -11.74 2.73 -12.14
CA HIS A 60 -12.01 3.29 -13.47
C HIS A 60 -11.11 2.71 -14.58
N LEU A 61 -9.85 2.40 -14.28
CA LEU A 61 -8.91 1.90 -15.29
C LEU A 61 -8.97 0.37 -15.46
N MET A 62 -9.34 -0.40 -14.43
CA MET A 62 -9.34 -1.86 -14.50
C MET A 62 -10.73 -2.51 -14.47
N PHE A 63 -11.67 -1.93 -13.71
CA PHE A 63 -12.93 -2.60 -13.39
C PHE A 63 -14.18 -1.98 -14.02
N ALA A 64 -14.12 -0.73 -14.51
CA ALA A 64 -15.27 0.00 -15.08
C ALA A 64 -16.06 -0.83 -16.09
N SER A 65 -15.38 -1.38 -17.10
CA SER A 65 -15.99 -2.23 -18.13
C SER A 65 -16.69 -3.46 -17.54
N LYS A 66 -16.06 -4.14 -16.56
CA LYS A 66 -16.64 -5.33 -15.91
C LYS A 66 -17.81 -5.01 -15.00
N MET A 67 -17.81 -3.81 -14.43
CA MET A 67 -18.87 -3.32 -13.54
C MET A 67 -19.99 -2.60 -14.31
N GLY A 68 -19.88 -2.50 -15.64
CA GLY A 68 -20.93 -1.97 -16.50
C GLY A 68 -21.08 -0.45 -16.47
N PHE A 69 -20.02 0.30 -16.12
CA PHE A 69 -20.01 1.75 -16.17
C PHE A 69 -18.84 2.27 -17.01
N PRO A 70 -18.97 3.42 -17.70
CA PRO A 70 -17.87 4.02 -18.45
C PRO A 70 -16.81 4.60 -17.50
N PRO A 71 -15.51 4.55 -17.84
CA PRO A 71 -14.48 5.29 -17.12
C PRO A 71 -14.82 6.79 -17.04
N ASP A 72 -14.51 7.42 -15.90
CA ASP A 72 -14.68 8.86 -15.70
C ASP A 72 -13.30 9.51 -15.84
N GLU A 73 -13.05 10.10 -17.01
CA GLU A 73 -11.76 10.70 -17.36
C GLU A 73 -11.39 11.89 -16.45
N ASN A 74 -12.38 12.64 -15.95
CA ASN A 74 -12.12 13.75 -15.04
C ASN A 74 -11.68 13.23 -13.68
N LEU A 75 -12.36 12.20 -13.16
CA LEU A 75 -12.00 11.57 -11.89
C LEU A 75 -10.65 10.85 -11.98
N ILE A 76 -10.32 10.21 -13.11
CA ILE A 76 -8.99 9.63 -13.35
C ILE A 76 -7.93 10.72 -13.24
N LYS A 77 -8.08 11.82 -13.99
CA LYS A 77 -7.11 12.92 -13.97
C LYS A 77 -6.95 13.53 -12.57
N GLU A 78 -8.05 13.80 -11.88
CA GLU A 78 -8.03 14.34 -10.52
C GLU A 78 -7.34 13.38 -9.54
N SER A 79 -7.58 12.07 -9.70
CA SER A 79 -6.97 11.04 -8.84
C SER A 79 -5.47 10.91 -9.11
N GLU A 80 -5.01 11.01 -10.35
CA GLU A 80 -3.58 11.07 -10.68
C GLU A 80 -2.91 12.29 -10.08
N GLU A 81 -3.53 13.47 -10.18
CA GLU A 81 -3.00 14.70 -9.59
C GLU A 81 -2.90 14.60 -8.06
N LYS A 82 -3.94 14.07 -7.41
CA LYS A 82 -3.95 13.83 -5.95
C LYS A 82 -2.88 12.82 -5.53
N LEU A 83 -2.81 11.68 -6.22
CA LEU A 83 -1.83 10.63 -5.93
C LEU A 83 -0.41 11.14 -6.15
N GLY A 84 -0.16 11.91 -7.21
CA GLY A 84 1.13 12.55 -7.47
C GLY A 84 1.61 13.40 -6.30
N LYS A 85 0.75 14.25 -5.73
CA LYS A 85 1.08 15.07 -4.55
C LYS A 85 1.39 14.23 -3.31
N VAL A 86 0.67 13.11 -3.12
CA VAL A 86 0.96 12.17 -2.02
C VAL A 86 2.32 11.52 -2.23
N LEU A 87 2.63 11.10 -3.45
CA LEU A 87 3.92 10.51 -3.80
C LEU A 87 5.07 11.50 -3.65
N ASP A 88 4.85 12.82 -3.83
CA ASP A 88 5.86 13.85 -3.56
C ASP A 88 6.20 13.94 -2.06
N ILE A 89 5.19 13.84 -1.19
CA ILE A 89 5.40 13.74 0.26
C ILE A 89 6.18 12.48 0.61
N TYR A 90 5.89 11.37 -0.07
CA TYR A 90 6.58 10.10 0.15
C TYR A 90 8.03 10.19 -0.31
N GLU A 91 8.31 10.85 -1.43
CA GLU A 91 9.67 11.09 -1.92
C GLU A 91 10.49 11.87 -0.88
N GLU A 92 9.92 12.93 -0.29
CA GLU A 92 10.59 13.65 0.78
C GLU A 92 10.82 12.76 2.01
N ARG A 93 9.80 12.00 2.44
CA ARG A 93 9.90 11.09 3.59
C ARG A 93 11.00 10.04 3.39
N LEU A 94 11.02 9.41 2.23
CA LEU A 94 11.93 8.32 1.87
C LEU A 94 13.33 8.81 1.49
N SER A 95 13.51 10.11 1.26
CA SER A 95 14.85 10.70 1.18
C SER A 95 15.58 10.72 2.54
N LYS A 96 14.82 10.66 3.64
CA LYS A 96 15.32 10.75 5.02
C LYS A 96 15.23 9.41 5.77
N ASN A 97 14.38 8.50 5.31
CA ASN A 97 14.08 7.22 5.98
C ASN A 97 14.09 6.10 4.94
N LYS A 98 14.49 4.89 5.36
CA LYS A 98 14.53 3.74 4.45
C LYS A 98 13.11 3.26 4.09
N TYR A 99 12.21 3.29 5.07
CA TYR A 99 10.80 2.90 4.97
C TYR A 99 9.92 4.02 5.51
N LEU A 100 8.60 3.92 5.30
CA LEU A 100 7.68 5.00 5.69
C LEU A 100 7.70 5.25 7.20
N ALA A 101 7.73 4.19 8.02
CA ALA A 101 7.73 4.30 9.48
C ALA A 101 9.13 4.54 10.10
N GLY A 102 10.21 4.42 9.33
CA GLY A 102 11.58 4.55 9.87
C GLY A 102 12.61 3.73 9.08
N ASP A 103 13.45 2.97 9.78
CA ASP A 103 14.53 2.15 9.20
C ASP A 103 14.18 0.66 9.08
N PHE A 104 12.95 0.26 9.46
CA PHE A 104 12.43 -1.11 9.36
C PHE A 104 11.17 -1.20 8.49
N PHE A 105 11.03 -2.33 7.77
CA PHE A 105 9.83 -2.64 7.00
C PHE A 105 8.67 -2.94 7.95
N SER A 106 7.52 -2.30 7.74
CA SER A 106 6.39 -2.34 8.68
C SER A 106 5.05 -2.59 7.99
N LEU A 107 3.97 -2.65 8.78
CA LEU A 107 2.62 -2.64 8.22
C LEU A 107 2.35 -1.41 7.36
N ALA A 108 2.98 -0.27 7.66
CA ALA A 108 2.81 0.96 6.89
C ALA A 108 3.34 0.83 5.46
N ASP A 109 4.34 -0.01 5.21
CA ASP A 109 4.86 -0.25 3.85
C ASP A 109 4.09 -1.39 3.17
N LEU A 110 3.76 -2.42 3.95
CA LEU A 110 3.01 -3.60 3.48
C LEU A 110 1.65 -3.20 2.91
N SER A 111 0.97 -2.22 3.51
CA SER A 111 -0.35 -1.76 3.09
C SER A 111 -0.41 -1.22 1.66
N HIS A 112 0.71 -0.76 1.11
CA HIS A 112 0.76 -0.19 -0.24
C HIS A 112 0.90 -1.25 -1.33
N LEU A 113 1.37 -2.46 -0.99
CA LEU A 113 1.70 -3.49 -1.98
C LEU A 113 0.55 -3.81 -2.96
N PRO A 114 -0.70 -4.04 -2.52
CA PRO A 114 -1.73 -4.55 -3.42
C PRO A 114 -2.11 -3.55 -4.53
N PHE A 115 -2.39 -2.30 -4.18
CA PHE A 115 -2.81 -1.30 -5.17
C PHE A 115 -1.64 -0.74 -5.97
N THR A 116 -0.46 -0.60 -5.37
CA THR A 116 0.73 -0.19 -6.13
C THR A 116 1.13 -1.26 -7.16
N GLN A 117 0.94 -2.54 -6.86
CA GLN A 117 1.18 -3.61 -7.83
C GLN A 117 0.33 -3.47 -9.10
N TYR A 118 -0.96 -3.15 -8.94
CA TYR A 118 -1.82 -2.85 -10.09
C TYR A 118 -1.39 -1.58 -10.80
N PHE A 119 -0.92 -0.60 -10.04
CA PHE A 119 -0.58 0.73 -10.53
C PHE A 119 0.63 0.70 -11.46
N VAL A 120 1.67 -0.05 -11.09
CA VAL A 120 2.86 -0.28 -11.90
C VAL A 120 2.66 -1.34 -12.99
N GLY A 121 1.65 -2.21 -12.85
CA GLY A 121 1.31 -3.26 -13.81
C GLY A 121 0.16 -2.84 -14.73
N GLN A 122 -1.03 -3.38 -14.44
CA GLN A 122 -2.23 -3.29 -15.27
C GLN A 122 -2.66 -1.87 -15.61
N MET A 123 -2.50 -0.91 -14.70
CA MET A 123 -2.89 0.48 -14.95
C MET A 123 -1.90 1.24 -15.84
N GLY A 124 -0.69 0.71 -16.05
CA GLY A 124 0.35 1.36 -16.88
C GLY A 124 0.84 2.70 -16.32
N LYS A 125 0.77 2.91 -15.00
CA LYS A 125 1.14 4.17 -14.33
C LYS A 125 2.49 4.10 -13.60
N GLU A 126 3.32 3.12 -13.96
CA GLU A 126 4.65 2.91 -13.38
C GLU A 126 5.52 4.18 -13.36
N TYR A 127 5.42 5.03 -14.38
CA TYR A 127 6.18 6.29 -14.47
C TYR A 127 5.98 7.22 -13.25
N MET A 128 4.83 7.15 -12.56
CA MET A 128 4.59 7.95 -11.36
C MET A 128 5.39 7.44 -10.16
N ILE A 129 5.80 6.17 -10.15
CA ILE A 129 6.73 5.62 -9.16
C ILE A 129 8.17 5.88 -9.62
N THR A 130 8.52 5.52 -10.86
CA THR A 130 9.92 5.56 -11.34
C THR A 130 10.47 6.96 -11.60
N SER A 131 9.60 7.98 -11.71
CA SER A 131 10.03 9.40 -11.76
C SER A 131 10.49 9.97 -10.42
N ARG A 132 10.28 9.24 -9.31
CA ARG A 132 10.64 9.64 -7.94
C ARG A 132 11.70 8.68 -7.41
N LYS A 133 12.91 9.18 -7.19
CA LYS A 133 14.10 8.34 -6.93
C LYS A 133 13.92 7.46 -5.69
N HIS A 134 13.50 8.06 -4.58
CA HIS A 134 13.37 7.37 -3.31
C HIS A 134 12.12 6.49 -3.25
N VAL A 135 11.01 6.94 -3.82
CA VAL A 135 9.78 6.12 -3.97
C VAL A 135 10.04 4.91 -4.86
N SER A 136 10.74 5.06 -5.98
CA SER A 136 11.10 3.96 -6.87
C SER A 136 11.96 2.92 -6.14
N ALA A 137 13.01 3.36 -5.45
CA ALA A 137 13.88 2.45 -4.69
C ALA A 137 13.14 1.74 -3.55
N TRP A 138 12.24 2.45 -2.87
CA TRP A 138 11.37 1.86 -1.84
C TRP A 138 10.43 0.82 -2.44
N TRP A 139 9.80 1.12 -3.58
CA TRP A 139 8.92 0.17 -4.28
C TRP A 139 9.68 -1.10 -4.68
N ASP A 140 10.87 -0.95 -5.26
CA ASP A 140 11.72 -2.09 -5.65
C ASP A 140 12.05 -2.98 -4.44
N ASP A 141 12.38 -2.38 -3.28
CA ASP A 141 12.64 -3.12 -2.04
C ASP A 141 11.38 -3.86 -1.56
N ILE A 142 10.27 -3.15 -1.34
CA ILE A 142 9.08 -3.76 -0.71
C ILE A 142 8.41 -4.80 -1.62
N SER A 143 8.41 -4.57 -2.94
CA SER A 143 7.77 -5.47 -3.91
C SER A 143 8.63 -6.68 -4.24
N SER A 144 9.96 -6.62 -4.08
CA SER A 144 10.84 -7.79 -4.29
C SER A 144 10.84 -8.78 -3.12
N ARG A 145 10.19 -8.45 -1.99
CA ARG A 145 10.16 -9.32 -0.80
C ARG A 145 9.60 -10.71 -1.11
N PRO A 146 10.22 -11.81 -0.65
CA PRO A 146 9.75 -13.17 -0.93
C PRO A 146 8.29 -13.43 -0.53
N SER A 147 7.82 -12.78 0.54
CA SER A 147 6.42 -12.85 0.98
C SER A 147 5.46 -12.25 -0.04
N TRP A 148 5.81 -11.13 -0.66
CA TRP A 148 4.98 -10.51 -1.70
C TRP A 148 5.02 -11.31 -2.99
N GLN A 149 6.21 -11.75 -3.41
CA GLN A 149 6.36 -12.63 -4.58
C GLN A 149 5.54 -13.90 -4.45
N LYS A 150 5.48 -14.50 -3.25
CA LYS A 150 4.60 -15.65 -2.98
C LYS A 150 3.12 -15.31 -3.12
N VAL A 151 2.68 -14.11 -2.71
CA VAL A 151 1.30 -13.65 -2.94
C VAL A 151 1.01 -13.58 -4.44
N LEU A 152 1.89 -12.99 -5.25
CA LEU A 152 1.71 -12.90 -6.70
C LEU A 152 1.65 -14.26 -7.39
N GLN A 153 2.39 -15.25 -6.88
CA GLN A 153 2.34 -16.64 -7.38
C GLN A 153 1.03 -17.35 -7.05
N LEU A 154 0.46 -17.09 -5.86
CA LEU A 154 -0.76 -17.75 -5.39
C LEU A 154 -2.04 -17.04 -5.86
N TYR A 155 -1.97 -15.73 -6.01
CA TYR A 155 -3.10 -14.84 -6.25
C TYR A 155 -2.69 -13.82 -7.32
N ALA A 156 -2.57 -14.29 -8.56
CA ALA A 156 -2.26 -13.42 -9.68
C ALA A 156 -3.27 -12.24 -9.71
N PRO A 157 -2.80 -11.03 -10.06
CA PRO A 157 -3.69 -9.91 -10.31
C PRO A 157 -4.86 -10.31 -11.22
N PRO A 158 -6.08 -9.83 -10.93
CA PRO A 158 -7.18 -10.04 -11.85
C PRO A 158 -6.82 -9.31 -13.16
N PHE A 159 -6.62 -10.11 -14.21
CA PHE A 159 -6.37 -9.70 -15.60
C PHE A 159 -4.94 -9.19 -15.88
#